data_AF-A0A962R9K8-F1
#
_entry.id   AF-A0A962R9K8-F1
#
_cell.length_a   1.000
_cell.length_b   1.000
_cell.length_c   1.000
_cell.angle_alpha   90.00
_cell.angle_beta   90.00
_cell.angle_gamma   90.00
#
_symmetry.space_group_name_H-M   'P 1'
#
loop_
_entity.id
_entity.type
_entity.pdbx_description
1 polymer ?
#
loop_
_entity_poly.entity_id
_entity_poly.type
_entity_poly.pdbx_seq_one_letter_code
_entity_poly.pdbx_strand_id
1 'polypeptide(L)'
;VDAIYIDPPYNSGAKDWKYNNDYVEGDDLYRHSKWLAFMERRLLLAKELLNPADSVLIVTIDEKEYLRLGLLLEQVFPTARIQMISSVINPKGAVRASAFGRTDEYLFFVMMGEAAPLPVPLDIEWKVVRDRRAERLRWAELLRAGSHTRRSDSPNQFYPVFVRNSTDGPKFDSVGEPYFGEDWANLKPPSGTVAVWPIRSDGSEGNWQNSALSLRRLIEKGYARLGKWHGENTAITYLKRGEQKKVESGVFPIVGRKQDNSILVDESEYQPVFIPGTQWRIASHNAEQGGTNLQKLMMPGRKFPFPKSLYAVEDALRFFVTKKPEAVILDFFAGSGTTAHAVIRLNRQDGGRRHSISVTNNEVAADEDKTLRKQGLSPGAPNWERHGICQHITMPRLSAAITGTTPEGQPIKGEYKFNDAFPMAEGFPANLEYFRLDFLDKDHVALGRQFREILPILWLRAGAVGPRPELTKNKPIPTMLIPEHNPFAVLVEESRFADFAAELEGRDDLTYVYLVTDSEEAFREMAGQLKVPNVIQLYRDYLENFVINKGEGAS
;
A
#
# COMPACT_ATOMS: atom_id res chain seq x y z
N VAL A 1 -6.00 -6.25 -11.77
CA VAL A 1 -5.92 -5.33 -10.61
C VAL A 1 -4.83 -5.82 -9.66
N ASP A 2 -3.97 -4.94 -9.17
CA ASP A 2 -2.81 -5.29 -8.33
C ASP A 2 -3.11 -5.23 -6.83
N ALA A 3 -4.02 -4.34 -6.43
CA ALA A 3 -4.52 -4.28 -5.07
C ALA A 3 -6.00 -3.89 -5.04
N ILE A 4 -6.76 -4.52 -4.14
CA ILE A 4 -8.10 -4.07 -3.78
C ILE A 4 -8.06 -3.66 -2.32
N TYR A 5 -8.53 -2.45 -2.00
CA TYR A 5 -8.75 -2.03 -0.62
C TYR A 5 -10.23 -1.72 -0.46
N ILE A 6 -10.89 -2.34 0.52
CA ILE A 6 -12.30 -2.09 0.79
C ILE A 6 -12.58 -1.91 2.27
N ASP A 7 -13.46 -0.95 2.55
CA ASP A 7 -14.05 -0.70 3.86
C ASP A 7 -15.55 -0.97 3.82
N PRO A 8 -15.98 -2.25 3.83
CA PRO A 8 -17.39 -2.59 3.78
C PRO A 8 -18.11 -2.10 5.05
N PRO A 9 -19.45 -1.99 5.03
CA PRO A 9 -20.20 -1.65 6.24
C PRO A 9 -20.00 -2.70 7.33
N TYR A 10 -19.81 -2.26 8.58
CA TYR A 10 -19.47 -3.14 9.70
C TYR A 10 -20.66 -3.88 10.33
N ASN A 11 -21.84 -3.75 9.74
CA ASN A 11 -23.10 -4.31 10.25
C ASN A 11 -23.32 -3.99 11.73
N SER A 12 -23.11 -2.73 12.10
CA SER A 12 -23.03 -2.33 13.49
C SER A 12 -24.39 -2.30 14.20
N GLY A 13 -25.48 -2.45 13.44
CA GLY A 13 -26.86 -2.26 13.88
C GLY A 13 -27.32 -0.80 13.82
N ALA A 14 -26.44 0.13 13.43
CA ALA A 14 -26.86 1.44 12.95
C ALA A 14 -27.52 1.29 11.56
N LYS A 15 -28.26 2.31 11.09
CA LYS A 15 -28.72 2.37 9.68
C LYS A 15 -27.56 2.73 8.76
N ASP A 16 -26.50 1.92 8.78
CA ASP A 16 -25.20 2.16 8.14
C ASP A 16 -25.09 1.55 6.74
N TRP A 17 -25.97 0.62 6.35
CA TRP A 17 -26.01 0.06 5.00
C TRP A 17 -27.40 -0.45 4.58
N LYS A 18 -27.57 -0.66 3.27
CA LYS A 18 -28.81 -1.17 2.68
C LYS A 18 -28.64 -2.56 2.06
N TYR A 19 -29.66 -3.40 2.22
CA TYR A 19 -29.83 -4.66 1.50
C TYR A 19 -31.18 -4.63 0.78
N ASN A 20 -31.20 -4.94 -0.53
CA ASN A 20 -32.40 -4.84 -1.35
C ASN A 20 -33.14 -3.49 -1.24
N ASN A 21 -32.39 -2.38 -1.25
CA ASN A 21 -32.86 -0.99 -1.16
C ASN A 21 -33.36 -0.53 0.22
N ASP A 22 -33.39 -1.39 1.23
CA ASP A 22 -33.82 -1.05 2.58
C ASP A 22 -32.66 -1.07 3.57
N TYR A 23 -32.69 -0.19 4.57
CA TYR A 23 -31.74 -0.22 5.67
C TYR A 23 -31.93 -1.49 6.49
N VAL A 24 -30.82 -2.17 6.81
CA VAL A 24 -30.86 -3.34 7.69
C VAL A 24 -30.86 -2.86 9.14
N GLU A 25 -31.91 -3.19 9.88
CA GLU A 25 -32.06 -2.80 11.28
C GLU A 25 -31.24 -3.71 12.22
N GLY A 26 -30.86 -3.20 13.38
CA GLY A 26 -30.03 -3.92 14.33
C GLY A 26 -30.69 -5.17 14.94
N ASP A 27 -32.01 -5.23 14.98
CA ASP A 27 -32.83 -6.34 15.51
C ASP A 27 -33.26 -7.36 14.44
N ASP A 28 -32.83 -7.19 13.18
CA ASP A 28 -33.09 -8.15 12.11
C ASP A 28 -32.35 -9.48 12.36
N LEU A 29 -33.13 -10.53 12.59
CA LEU A 29 -32.64 -11.90 12.85
C LEU A 29 -31.74 -12.44 11.73
N TYR A 30 -31.89 -11.93 10.50
CA TYR A 30 -31.14 -12.37 9.32
C TYR A 30 -30.00 -11.42 8.94
N ARG A 31 -29.71 -10.36 9.72
CA ARG A 31 -28.73 -9.32 9.36
C ARG A 31 -27.37 -9.87 8.96
N HIS A 32 -26.89 -10.90 9.66
CA HIS A 32 -25.57 -11.50 9.42
C HIS A 32 -25.55 -12.30 8.11
N SER A 33 -26.61 -13.06 7.82
CA SER A 33 -26.74 -13.81 6.57
C SER A 33 -26.92 -12.87 5.38
N LYS A 34 -27.68 -11.79 5.54
CA LYS A 34 -27.83 -10.73 4.52
C LYS A 34 -26.48 -10.06 4.22
N TRP A 35 -25.72 -9.75 5.26
CA TRP A 35 -24.38 -9.16 5.12
C TRP A 35 -23.41 -10.10 4.40
N LEU A 36 -23.40 -11.39 4.76
CA LEU A 36 -22.60 -12.41 4.08
C LEU A 36 -22.96 -12.52 2.59
N ALA A 37 -24.24 -12.64 2.25
CA ALA A 37 -24.68 -12.70 0.85
C ALA A 37 -24.33 -11.43 0.06
N PHE A 38 -24.42 -10.27 0.72
CA PHE A 38 -24.02 -8.98 0.15
C PHE A 38 -22.51 -8.92 -0.16
N MET A 39 -21.68 -9.40 0.76
CA MET A 39 -20.23 -9.43 0.58
C MET A 39 -19.78 -10.50 -0.41
N GLU A 40 -20.32 -11.72 -0.33
CA GLU A 40 -19.95 -12.86 -1.17
C GLU A 40 -20.05 -12.52 -2.66
N ARG A 41 -21.18 -11.97 -3.10
CA ARG A 41 -21.40 -11.58 -4.51
C ARG A 41 -20.33 -10.60 -5.02
N ARG A 42 -19.87 -9.68 -4.16
CA ARG A 42 -18.83 -8.70 -4.51
C ARG A 42 -17.44 -9.32 -4.48
N LEU A 43 -17.17 -10.18 -3.51
CA LEU A 43 -15.89 -10.88 -3.39
C LEU A 43 -15.66 -11.87 -4.54
N LEU A 44 -16.70 -12.50 -5.05
CA LEU A 44 -16.64 -13.34 -6.25
C LEU A 44 -16.18 -12.53 -7.47
N LEU A 45 -16.75 -11.34 -7.70
CA LEU A 45 -16.29 -10.43 -8.76
C LEU A 45 -14.87 -9.92 -8.49
N ALA A 46 -14.55 -9.57 -7.24
CA ALA A 46 -13.20 -9.13 -6.87
C ALA A 46 -12.15 -10.20 -7.19
N LYS A 47 -12.47 -11.49 -6.98
CA LYS A 47 -11.61 -12.63 -7.32
C LYS A 47 -11.32 -12.72 -8.82
N GLU A 48 -12.28 -12.40 -9.67
CA GLU A 48 -12.09 -12.35 -11.13
C GLU A 48 -11.19 -11.18 -11.57
N LEU A 49 -11.22 -10.07 -10.84
CA LEU A 49 -10.46 -8.85 -11.17
C LEU A 49 -9.02 -8.85 -10.64
N LEU A 50 -8.77 -9.54 -9.53
CA LEU A 50 -7.46 -9.64 -8.91
C LEU A 50 -6.49 -10.43 -9.79
N ASN A 51 -5.28 -9.92 -9.96
CA ASN A 51 -4.22 -10.66 -10.65
C ASN A 51 -3.86 -11.91 -9.83
N PRO A 52 -4.08 -13.14 -10.34
CA PRO A 52 -3.85 -14.35 -9.57
C PRO A 52 -2.37 -14.61 -9.26
N ALA A 53 -1.44 -14.00 -10.01
CA ALA A 53 -0.01 -14.21 -9.86
C ALA A 53 0.60 -13.34 -8.74
N ASP A 54 0.16 -12.10 -8.59
CA ASP A 54 0.72 -11.15 -7.63
C ASP A 54 -0.26 -9.98 -7.38
N SER A 55 -1.22 -10.19 -6.47
CA SER A 55 -2.11 -9.14 -5.98
C SER A 55 -2.55 -9.34 -4.54
N VAL A 56 -3.10 -8.29 -3.93
CA VAL A 56 -3.63 -8.33 -2.57
C VAL A 56 -5.05 -7.79 -2.51
N LEU A 57 -5.92 -8.45 -1.75
CA LEU A 57 -7.19 -7.88 -1.28
C LEU A 57 -7.03 -7.53 0.21
N ILE A 58 -7.30 -6.26 0.54
CA ILE A 58 -7.23 -5.71 1.88
C ILE A 58 -8.66 -5.33 2.30
N VAL A 59 -9.16 -5.95 3.38
CA VAL A 59 -10.52 -5.70 3.87
C VAL A 59 -10.44 -5.24 5.32
N THR A 60 -10.92 -4.03 5.61
CA THR A 60 -11.11 -3.57 6.99
C THR A 60 -12.41 -4.09 7.57
N ILE A 61 -12.40 -4.41 8.86
CA ILE A 61 -13.59 -4.85 9.59
C ILE A 61 -13.46 -4.53 11.08
N ASP A 62 -14.58 -4.40 11.78
CA ASP A 62 -14.59 -4.35 13.24
C ASP A 62 -14.84 -5.72 13.88
N GLU A 63 -14.97 -5.72 15.20
CA GLU A 63 -15.17 -6.92 16.00
C GLU A 63 -16.52 -7.63 15.80
N LYS A 64 -17.45 -7.09 15.00
CA LYS A 64 -18.79 -7.67 14.83
C LYS A 64 -18.84 -8.74 13.76
N GLU A 65 -18.12 -8.53 12.65
CA GLU A 65 -18.16 -9.42 11.48
C GLU A 65 -16.83 -10.11 11.16
N TYR A 66 -15.75 -9.82 11.89
CA TYR A 66 -14.43 -10.37 11.57
C TYR A 66 -14.38 -11.91 11.44
N LEU A 67 -15.10 -12.66 12.29
CA LEU A 67 -15.16 -14.13 12.19
C LEU A 67 -15.87 -14.60 10.93
N ARG A 68 -17.01 -13.98 10.61
CA ARG A 68 -17.80 -14.35 9.43
C ARG A 68 -17.10 -13.96 8.13
N LEU A 69 -16.48 -12.78 8.13
CA LEU A 69 -15.63 -12.34 7.02
C LEU A 69 -14.46 -13.29 6.83
N GLY A 70 -13.75 -13.68 7.89
CA GLY A 70 -12.62 -14.62 7.81
C GLY A 70 -13.03 -15.94 7.14
N LEU A 71 -14.12 -16.55 7.59
CA LEU A 71 -14.66 -17.78 6.98
C LEU A 71 -15.06 -17.59 5.51
N LEU A 72 -15.71 -16.46 5.18
CA LEU A 72 -16.08 -16.15 3.81
C LEU A 72 -14.85 -15.94 2.91
N LEU A 73 -13.81 -15.28 3.41
CA LEU A 73 -12.57 -15.09 2.66
C LEU A 73 -11.87 -16.42 2.40
N GLU A 74 -11.79 -17.32 3.38
CA GLU A 74 -11.25 -18.67 3.19
C GLU A 74 -12.06 -19.49 2.17
N GLN A 75 -13.40 -19.36 2.19
CA GLN A 75 -14.28 -20.02 1.22
C GLN A 75 -14.08 -19.50 -0.21
N VAL A 76 -14.03 -18.17 -0.40
CA VAL A 76 -13.92 -17.56 -1.73
C VAL A 76 -12.50 -17.68 -2.30
N PHE A 77 -11.47 -17.61 -1.43
CA PHE A 77 -10.05 -17.59 -1.81
C PHE A 77 -9.27 -18.76 -1.19
N PRO A 78 -9.62 -20.03 -1.49
CA PRO A 78 -9.07 -21.20 -0.79
C PRO A 78 -7.56 -21.42 -1.00
N THR A 79 -6.97 -20.84 -2.04
CA THR A 79 -5.54 -20.94 -2.36
C THR A 79 -4.74 -19.71 -1.94
N ALA A 80 -5.40 -18.66 -1.44
CA ALA A 80 -4.73 -17.44 -1.03
C ALA A 80 -4.11 -17.59 0.37
N ARG A 81 -3.03 -16.86 0.62
CA ARG A 81 -2.51 -16.71 1.98
C ARG A 81 -3.27 -15.59 2.66
N ILE A 82 -3.96 -15.89 3.77
CA ILE A 82 -4.78 -14.91 4.49
C ILE A 82 -4.12 -14.60 5.83
N GLN A 83 -3.92 -13.32 6.12
CA GLN A 83 -3.39 -12.83 7.40
C GLN A 83 -4.24 -11.70 7.94
N MET A 84 -4.59 -11.76 9.23
CA MET A 84 -5.27 -10.67 9.92
C MET A 84 -4.27 -9.89 10.80
N ILE A 85 -4.39 -8.57 10.82
CA ILE A 85 -3.70 -7.69 11.76
C ILE A 85 -4.71 -6.85 12.56
N SER A 86 -4.30 -6.32 13.71
CA SER A 86 -5.06 -5.31 14.47
C SER A 86 -4.37 -3.95 14.35
N SER A 87 -5.17 -2.90 14.11
CA SER A 87 -4.72 -1.52 14.00
C SER A 87 -5.47 -0.62 14.97
N VAL A 88 -4.73 0.09 15.83
CA VAL A 88 -5.31 1.03 16.80
C VAL A 88 -5.78 2.29 16.09
N ILE A 89 -7.09 2.52 16.06
CA ILE A 89 -7.74 3.67 15.42
C ILE A 89 -8.20 4.74 16.40
N ASN A 90 -8.41 4.38 17.67
CA ASN A 90 -8.79 5.30 18.73
C ASN A 90 -8.08 4.92 20.05
N PRO A 91 -6.89 5.49 20.33
CA PRO A 91 -6.13 5.20 21.55
C PRO A 91 -6.87 5.54 22.85
N LYS A 92 -7.87 6.44 22.82
CA LYS A 92 -8.67 6.80 24.01
C LYS A 92 -9.65 5.69 24.39
N GLY A 93 -9.99 4.80 23.46
CA GLY A 93 -11.03 3.80 23.61
C GLY A 93 -12.44 4.40 23.48
N ALA A 94 -13.29 3.75 22.69
CA ALA A 94 -14.73 4.05 22.68
C ALA A 94 -15.38 3.37 23.89
N VAL A 95 -15.97 4.17 24.79
CA VAL A 95 -16.64 3.67 26.00
C VAL A 95 -17.81 2.75 25.64
N ARG A 96 -17.94 1.64 26.37
CA ARG A 96 -19.02 0.67 26.23
C ARG A 96 -19.57 0.31 27.60
N ALA A 97 -20.89 0.23 27.71
CA ALA A 97 -21.52 -0.28 28.92
C ALA A 97 -21.11 -1.74 29.13
N SER A 98 -20.55 -2.06 30.29
CA SER A 98 -20.20 -3.43 30.70
C SER A 98 -19.23 -4.19 29.77
N ALA A 99 -18.37 -3.48 29.03
CA ALA A 99 -17.35 -4.08 28.17
C ALA A 99 -16.06 -3.25 28.14
N PHE A 100 -14.98 -3.84 27.63
CA PHE A 100 -13.74 -3.11 27.37
C PHE A 100 -13.95 -2.03 26.30
N GLY A 101 -13.26 -0.90 26.46
CA GLY A 101 -13.32 0.18 25.46
C GLY A 101 -12.67 -0.27 24.16
N ARG A 102 -13.33 -0.06 23.01
CA ARG A 102 -12.78 -0.43 21.70
C ARG A 102 -11.72 0.58 21.27
N THR A 103 -10.52 0.11 20.98
CA THR A 103 -9.41 0.96 20.51
C THR A 103 -9.03 0.71 19.06
N ASP A 104 -9.36 -0.45 18.53
CA ASP A 104 -8.80 -1.01 17.31
C ASP A 104 -9.87 -1.43 16.30
N GLU A 105 -9.39 -1.69 15.09
CA GLU A 105 -10.08 -2.40 14.02
C GLU A 105 -9.14 -3.47 13.44
N TYR A 106 -9.68 -4.35 12.60
CA TYR A 106 -8.94 -5.44 11.99
C TYR A 106 -8.80 -5.23 10.48
N LEU A 107 -7.67 -5.66 9.94
CA LEU A 107 -7.43 -5.70 8.50
C LEU A 107 -7.09 -7.14 8.11
N PHE A 108 -7.85 -7.69 7.17
CA PHE A 108 -7.49 -8.93 6.47
C PHE A 108 -6.68 -8.60 5.22
N PHE A 109 -5.54 -9.25 5.07
CA PHE A 109 -4.72 -9.27 3.87
C PHE A 109 -4.85 -10.64 3.22
N VAL A 110 -5.53 -10.70 2.08
CA VAL A 110 -5.68 -11.89 1.22
C VAL A 110 -4.68 -11.77 0.09
N MET A 111 -3.60 -12.53 0.19
CA MET A 111 -2.45 -12.47 -0.71
C MET A 111 -2.54 -13.55 -1.79
N MET A 112 -2.60 -13.13 -3.04
CA MET A 112 -2.68 -13.99 -4.23
C MET A 112 -1.28 -14.26 -4.78
N GLY A 113 -1.00 -15.52 -5.09
CA GLY A 113 0.28 -15.95 -5.67
C GLY A 113 1.49 -15.50 -4.84
N GLU A 114 2.40 -14.78 -5.49
CA GLU A 114 3.66 -14.31 -4.93
C GLU A 114 3.52 -13.03 -4.08
N ALA A 115 2.32 -12.43 -4.01
CA ALA A 115 2.11 -11.19 -3.28
C ALA A 115 2.49 -11.31 -1.80
N ALA A 116 3.44 -10.52 -1.33
CA ALA A 116 3.88 -10.52 0.06
C ALA A 116 4.16 -9.10 0.52
N PRO A 117 4.00 -8.78 1.82
CA PRO A 117 4.39 -7.47 2.32
C PRO A 117 5.89 -7.27 2.10
N LEU A 118 6.25 -6.10 1.60
CA LEU A 118 7.62 -5.71 1.32
C LEU A 118 8.18 -4.91 2.50
N PRO A 119 9.48 -5.07 2.81
CA PRO A 119 10.12 -4.24 3.81
C PRO A 119 10.24 -2.81 3.27
N VAL A 120 9.80 -1.83 4.05
CA VAL A 120 9.87 -0.40 3.73
C VAL A 120 10.53 0.36 4.89
N PRO A 121 11.05 1.58 4.66
CA PRO A 121 11.50 2.44 5.75
C PRO A 121 10.33 2.74 6.70
N LEU A 122 10.48 2.40 7.97
CA LEU A 122 9.45 2.60 9.00
C LEU A 122 10.07 3.22 10.26
N ASP A 123 9.31 4.08 10.92
CA ASP A 123 9.67 4.58 12.24
C ASP A 123 9.68 3.45 13.29
N ILE A 124 10.41 3.67 14.37
CA ILE A 124 10.50 2.71 15.48
C ILE A 124 9.15 2.44 16.16
N GLU A 125 8.17 3.34 16.06
CA GLU A 125 6.81 3.13 16.59
C GLU A 125 6.13 1.87 16.02
N TRP A 126 6.56 1.42 14.83
CA TRP A 126 6.10 0.17 14.20
C TRP A 126 6.60 -1.10 14.90
N LYS A 127 7.53 -0.97 15.87
CA LYS A 127 7.97 -2.08 16.72
C LYS A 127 7.30 -2.00 18.09
N VAL A 128 6.51 -3.02 18.41
CA VAL A 128 5.90 -3.19 19.75
C VAL A 128 6.94 -3.16 20.87
N VAL A 129 8.10 -3.77 20.64
CA VAL A 129 9.25 -3.72 21.55
C VAL A 129 10.34 -2.85 20.93
N ARG A 130 10.63 -1.73 21.59
CA ARG A 130 11.70 -0.82 21.16
C ARG A 130 13.06 -1.41 21.49
N ASP A 131 13.76 -1.91 20.47
CA ASP A 131 15.18 -2.23 20.57
C ASP A 131 16.02 -1.04 20.10
N ARG A 132 16.49 -0.23 21.06
CA ARG A 132 17.39 0.91 20.79
C ARG A 132 18.68 0.51 20.06
N ARG A 133 19.07 -0.78 20.10
CA ARG A 133 20.25 -1.28 19.38
C ARG A 133 19.98 -1.49 17.90
N ALA A 134 18.71 -1.64 17.49
CA ALA A 134 18.30 -1.75 16.09
C ALA A 134 18.16 -0.38 15.40
N GLU A 135 18.21 0.71 16.17
CA GLU A 135 18.16 2.11 15.72
C GLU A 135 19.56 2.66 15.41
N ARG A 136 20.62 1.86 15.59
CA ARG A 136 22.03 2.30 15.47
C ARG A 136 22.87 1.28 14.74
N LEU A 137 24.04 1.71 14.28
CA LEU A 137 25.02 0.81 13.70
C LEU A 137 25.50 -0.19 14.76
N ARG A 138 25.26 -1.49 14.52
CA ARG A 138 25.48 -2.52 15.54
C ARG A 138 26.91 -3.06 15.54
N TRP A 139 27.61 -2.83 16.65
CA TRP A 139 28.90 -3.43 16.95
C TRP A 139 28.71 -4.73 17.75
N ALA A 140 29.24 -5.84 17.23
CA ALA A 140 29.22 -7.14 17.91
C ALA A 140 30.53 -7.37 18.67
N GLU A 141 30.47 -8.05 19.81
CA GLU A 141 31.67 -8.50 20.53
C GLU A 141 32.55 -9.38 19.64
N LEU A 142 33.86 -9.16 19.66
CA LEU A 142 34.82 -10.00 18.95
C LEU A 142 34.99 -11.35 19.64
N LEU A 143 34.91 -11.40 20.98
CA LEU A 143 34.93 -12.66 21.73
C LEU A 143 33.71 -13.49 21.35
N ARG A 144 33.92 -14.77 21.05
CA ARG A 144 32.84 -15.66 20.67
C ARG A 144 31.94 -16.00 21.86
N ALA A 145 30.65 -15.81 21.68
CA ALA A 145 29.60 -16.25 22.60
C ALA A 145 28.68 -17.27 21.90
N GLY A 146 27.98 -18.11 22.66
CA GLY A 146 27.10 -19.15 22.13
C GLY A 146 27.81 -20.50 21.97
N SER A 147 27.72 -21.10 20.78
CA SER A 147 28.32 -22.41 20.46
C SER A 147 29.78 -22.29 19.98
N HIS A 148 30.53 -23.39 20.11
CA HIS A 148 31.93 -23.52 19.67
C HIS A 148 32.85 -22.42 20.24
N THR A 149 32.71 -22.15 21.53
CA THR A 149 33.34 -20.99 22.18
C THR A 149 34.72 -21.27 22.73
N ARG A 150 35.11 -22.53 22.92
CA ARG A 150 36.38 -22.91 23.53
C ARG A 150 37.48 -22.87 22.50
N ARG A 151 38.71 -22.58 22.93
CA ARG A 151 39.91 -22.63 22.05
C ARG A 151 39.99 -23.89 21.20
N SER A 152 39.71 -25.05 21.82
CA SER A 152 39.70 -26.37 21.17
C SER A 152 38.77 -26.47 19.96
N ASP A 153 37.70 -25.66 19.91
CA ASP A 153 36.71 -25.70 18.83
C ASP A 153 37.22 -25.02 17.55
N SER A 154 38.18 -24.09 17.66
CA SER A 154 38.75 -23.35 16.52
C SER A 154 40.14 -22.79 16.87
N PRO A 155 41.19 -23.64 16.96
CA PRO A 155 42.51 -23.23 17.45
C PRO A 155 43.13 -22.03 16.69
N ASN A 156 42.80 -21.88 15.40
CA ASN A 156 43.25 -20.78 14.56
C ASN A 156 42.69 -19.39 14.93
N GLN A 157 41.72 -19.33 15.86
CA GLN A 157 41.08 -18.08 16.31
C GLN A 157 41.54 -17.65 17.71
N PHE A 158 42.58 -18.30 18.23
CA PHE A 158 43.27 -17.91 19.45
C PHE A 158 44.56 -17.17 19.10
N TYR A 159 44.54 -15.84 19.20
CA TYR A 159 45.69 -14.97 18.89
C TYR A 159 45.63 -13.68 19.72
N PRO A 160 46.78 -13.03 19.99
CA PRO A 160 46.78 -11.78 20.72
C PRO A 160 46.41 -10.61 19.82
N VAL A 161 45.60 -9.68 20.33
CA VAL A 161 45.43 -8.35 19.73
C VAL A 161 46.20 -7.36 20.58
N PHE A 162 47.21 -6.72 19.99
CA PHE A 162 48.05 -5.76 20.69
C PHE A 162 47.40 -4.39 20.68
N VAL A 163 47.23 -3.81 21.86
CA VAL A 163 46.62 -2.49 22.06
C VAL A 163 47.51 -1.63 22.92
N ARG A 164 47.48 -0.32 22.68
CA ARG A 164 48.22 0.67 23.49
C ARG A 164 47.27 1.73 23.99
N ASN A 165 47.58 2.31 25.15
CA ASN A 165 46.86 3.47 25.65
C ASN A 165 47.52 4.74 25.13
N SER A 166 46.72 5.69 24.67
CA SER A 166 47.18 7.02 24.26
C SER A 166 46.42 8.10 25.03
N THR A 167 46.84 9.36 24.90
CA THR A 167 46.16 10.52 25.51
C THR A 167 44.68 10.59 25.16
N ASP A 168 44.33 10.16 23.95
CA ASP A 168 42.97 10.20 23.41
C ASP A 168 42.20 8.88 23.62
N GLY A 169 42.78 7.94 24.37
CA GLY A 169 42.24 6.61 24.65
C GLY A 169 42.97 5.46 23.95
N PRO A 170 42.40 4.25 23.97
CA PRO A 170 43.06 3.06 23.43
C PRO A 170 43.16 3.08 21.90
N LYS A 171 44.23 2.50 21.37
CA LYS A 171 44.49 2.32 19.93
C LYS A 171 44.89 0.88 19.63
N PHE A 172 44.44 0.35 18.48
CA PHE A 172 45.02 -0.86 17.93
C PHE A 172 46.48 -0.58 17.56
N ASP A 173 47.37 -1.48 17.95
CA ASP A 173 48.76 -1.47 17.50
C ASP A 173 48.96 -2.46 16.35
N SER A 174 48.66 -3.73 16.62
CA SER A 174 48.84 -4.82 15.67
C SER A 174 48.00 -6.04 16.08
N VAL A 175 47.83 -6.98 15.16
CA VAL A 175 47.16 -8.27 15.43
C VAL A 175 48.19 -9.37 15.27
N GLY A 176 48.40 -10.17 16.32
CA GLY A 176 49.32 -11.30 16.29
C GLY A 176 48.83 -12.46 15.43
N GLU A 177 49.70 -13.45 15.24
CA GLU A 177 49.37 -14.70 14.54
C GLU A 177 48.66 -15.69 15.47
N PRO A 178 47.90 -16.67 14.91
CA PRO A 178 47.35 -17.79 15.67
C PRO A 178 48.42 -18.49 16.52
N TYR A 179 48.09 -18.70 17.79
CA TYR A 179 48.98 -19.29 18.78
C TYR A 179 48.50 -20.68 19.19
N PHE A 180 49.38 -21.67 19.08
CA PHE A 180 49.07 -23.09 19.34
C PHE A 180 49.72 -23.65 20.61
N GLY A 181 50.61 -22.90 21.26
CA GLY A 181 51.27 -23.34 22.49
C GLY A 181 50.43 -23.14 23.76
N GLU A 182 50.96 -23.58 24.90
CA GLU A 182 50.30 -23.41 26.20
C GLU A 182 50.77 -22.15 26.95
N ASP A 183 51.97 -21.63 26.63
CA ASP A 183 52.60 -20.52 27.37
C ASP A 183 52.21 -19.12 26.84
N TRP A 184 50.97 -18.93 26.39
CA TRP A 184 50.54 -17.66 25.78
C TRP A 184 50.56 -16.49 26.77
N ALA A 185 50.36 -16.77 28.06
CA ALA A 185 50.30 -15.75 29.11
C ALA A 185 51.66 -15.04 29.35
N ASN A 186 52.77 -15.70 29.01
CA ASN A 186 54.12 -15.14 29.16
C ASN A 186 54.68 -14.51 27.86
N LEU A 187 53.88 -14.47 26.79
CA LEU A 187 54.28 -13.87 25.53
C LEU A 187 54.49 -12.36 25.70
N LYS A 188 55.72 -11.89 25.47
CA LYS A 188 56.07 -10.47 25.62
C LYS A 188 55.45 -9.64 24.49
N PRO A 189 54.53 -8.71 24.79
CA PRO A 189 53.94 -7.86 23.77
C PRO A 189 54.98 -6.86 23.22
N PRO A 190 54.76 -6.30 22.00
CA PRO A 190 55.55 -5.19 21.48
C PRO A 190 55.66 -4.04 22.50
N SER A 191 56.80 -3.34 22.48
CA SER A 191 57.08 -2.28 23.45
C SER A 191 55.96 -1.22 23.50
N GLY A 192 55.49 -0.90 24.70
CA GLY A 192 54.41 0.06 24.94
C GLY A 192 52.99 -0.45 24.63
N THR A 193 52.80 -1.76 24.46
CA THR A 193 51.49 -2.38 24.20
C THR A 193 51.15 -3.45 25.26
N VAL A 194 49.87 -3.82 25.33
CA VAL A 194 49.38 -4.99 26.08
C VAL A 194 48.71 -5.96 25.10
N ALA A 195 48.77 -7.26 25.41
CA ALA A 195 48.13 -8.30 24.60
C ALA A 195 46.72 -8.59 25.14
N VAL A 196 45.70 -8.38 24.31
CA VAL A 196 44.32 -8.81 24.59
C VAL A 196 44.12 -10.20 23.99
N TRP A 197 43.81 -11.17 24.85
CA TRP A 197 43.56 -12.57 24.47
C TRP A 197 42.06 -12.90 24.58
N PRO A 198 41.55 -13.91 23.86
CA PRO A 198 40.14 -14.29 23.94
C PRO A 198 39.86 -15.10 25.22
N ILE A 199 40.07 -14.49 26.38
CA ILE A 199 39.85 -15.11 27.69
C ILE A 199 38.45 -14.76 28.19
N ARG A 200 37.76 -15.76 28.71
CA ARG A 200 36.38 -15.62 29.21
C ARG A 200 36.38 -15.12 30.65
N SER A 201 35.23 -14.64 31.11
CA SER A 201 35.08 -14.11 32.47
C SER A 201 35.32 -15.13 33.59
N ASP A 202 35.21 -16.42 33.27
CA ASP A 202 35.53 -17.54 34.17
C ASP A 202 37.02 -17.97 34.09
N GLY A 203 37.84 -17.24 33.33
CA GLY A 203 39.26 -17.52 33.12
C GLY A 203 39.55 -18.57 32.03
N SER A 204 38.53 -19.18 31.44
CA SER A 204 38.73 -20.21 30.42
C SER A 204 39.13 -19.65 29.05
N GLU A 205 39.91 -20.42 28.28
CA GLU A 205 40.37 -20.05 26.95
C GLU A 205 39.24 -20.15 25.91
N GLY A 206 38.91 -19.00 25.32
CA GLY A 206 37.91 -18.87 24.28
C GLY A 206 38.49 -18.75 22.87
N ASN A 207 37.68 -18.25 21.94
CA ASN A 207 38.09 -17.93 20.58
C ASN A 207 37.54 -16.56 20.15
N TRP A 208 38.27 -15.88 19.27
CA TRP A 208 37.72 -14.75 18.53
C TRP A 208 36.69 -15.21 17.49
N GLN A 209 35.76 -14.34 17.12
CA GLN A 209 34.80 -14.62 16.04
C GLN A 209 35.43 -14.50 14.64
N ASN A 210 36.48 -13.69 14.49
CA ASN A 210 37.20 -13.48 13.23
C ASN A 210 38.57 -14.18 13.25
N SER A 211 39.14 -14.45 12.08
CA SER A 211 40.56 -14.83 11.97
C SER A 211 41.43 -13.57 12.12
N ALA A 212 42.73 -13.76 12.44
CA ALA A 212 43.69 -12.67 12.55
C ALA A 212 43.72 -11.80 11.28
N LEU A 213 43.75 -12.44 10.10
CA LEU A 213 43.71 -11.75 8.80
C LEU A 213 42.41 -10.95 8.60
N SER A 214 41.26 -11.53 8.96
CA SER A 214 39.97 -10.83 8.86
C SER A 214 39.93 -9.63 9.79
N LEU A 215 40.43 -9.77 11.03
CA LEU A 215 40.47 -8.67 11.99
C LEU A 215 41.37 -7.53 11.52
N ARG A 216 42.53 -7.81 10.92
CA ARG A 216 43.41 -6.77 10.33
C ARG A 216 42.66 -5.93 9.30
N ARG A 217 41.93 -6.59 8.39
CA ARG A 217 41.10 -5.91 7.37
C ARG A 217 39.97 -5.09 8.00
N LEU A 218 39.33 -5.60 9.05
CA LEU A 218 38.30 -4.86 9.79
C LEU A 218 38.87 -3.61 10.46
N ILE A 219 40.05 -3.71 11.09
CA ILE A 219 40.75 -2.56 11.69
C ILE A 219 41.07 -1.52 10.61
N GLU A 220 41.65 -1.94 9.48
CA GLU A 220 42.00 -1.05 8.35
C GLU A 220 40.79 -0.28 7.81
N LYS A 221 39.68 -0.99 7.57
CA LYS A 221 38.42 -0.37 7.14
C LYS A 221 37.79 0.54 8.20
N GLY A 222 38.15 0.38 9.47
CA GLY A 222 37.52 1.05 10.62
C GLY A 222 36.26 0.35 11.12
N TYR A 223 36.11 -0.94 10.82
CA TYR A 223 35.01 -1.82 11.20
C TYR A 223 35.33 -2.69 12.42
N ALA A 224 36.44 -2.44 13.10
CA ALA A 224 36.75 -2.92 14.44
C ALA A 224 36.96 -1.72 15.37
N ARG A 225 36.59 -1.87 16.65
CA ARG A 225 36.60 -0.79 17.64
C ARG A 225 36.99 -1.30 19.02
N LEU A 226 37.73 -0.48 19.75
CA LEU A 226 38.10 -0.68 21.15
C LEU A 226 37.08 -0.05 22.11
N GLY A 227 36.87 -0.72 23.24
CA GLY A 227 36.14 -0.21 24.39
C GLY A 227 36.92 0.83 25.18
N LYS A 228 36.50 1.09 26.43
CA LYS A 228 37.34 1.87 27.38
C LYS A 228 38.61 1.08 27.70
N TRP A 229 39.70 1.78 28.00
CA TRP A 229 40.97 1.13 28.36
C TRP A 229 40.81 0.35 29.66
N HIS A 230 41.09 -0.95 29.59
CA HIS A 230 41.13 -1.87 30.74
C HIS A 230 42.36 -2.80 30.66
N GLY A 231 43.46 -2.30 30.09
CA GLY A 231 44.67 -3.11 29.85
C GLY A 231 44.36 -4.31 28.96
N GLU A 232 44.81 -5.50 29.36
CA GLU A 232 44.56 -6.78 28.69
C GLU A 232 43.08 -7.16 28.60
N ASN A 233 42.21 -6.55 29.41
CA ASN A 233 40.76 -6.76 29.41
C ASN A 233 39.99 -5.75 28.55
N THR A 234 40.69 -4.99 27.70
CA THR A 234 40.05 -4.01 26.81
C THR A 234 39.15 -4.74 25.80
N ALA A 235 37.85 -4.45 25.83
CA ALA A 235 36.88 -5.07 24.94
C ALA A 235 37.12 -4.68 23.47
N ILE A 236 36.93 -5.64 22.57
CA ILE A 236 37.08 -5.46 21.13
C ILE A 236 35.74 -5.81 20.47
N THR A 237 35.21 -4.90 19.67
CA THR A 237 33.96 -5.09 18.92
C THR A 237 34.18 -4.89 17.42
N TYR A 238 33.26 -5.40 16.60
CA TYR A 238 33.35 -5.29 15.15
C TYR A 238 31.97 -5.22 14.47
N LEU A 239 31.92 -4.69 13.25
CA LEU A 239 30.73 -4.72 12.41
C LEU A 239 30.62 -6.05 11.69
N LYS A 240 29.49 -6.76 11.85
CA LYS A 240 29.19 -7.95 11.03
C LYS A 240 28.93 -7.54 9.58
N ARG A 241 29.06 -8.48 8.65
CA ARG A 241 28.91 -8.24 7.19
C ARG A 241 27.65 -7.45 6.81
N GLY A 242 26.52 -7.68 7.48
CA GLY A 242 25.28 -6.92 7.24
C GLY A 242 25.39 -5.44 7.60
N GLU A 243 26.04 -5.11 8.71
CA GLU A 243 26.25 -3.71 9.14
C GLU A 243 27.32 -3.03 8.28
N GLN A 244 28.36 -3.76 7.85
CA GLN A 244 29.35 -3.25 6.90
C GLN A 244 28.68 -2.80 5.60
N LYS A 245 27.76 -3.61 5.04
CA LYS A 245 27.03 -3.24 3.81
C LYS A 245 26.24 -1.94 3.95
N LYS A 246 25.65 -1.66 5.11
CA LYS A 246 24.91 -0.41 5.34
C LYS A 246 25.82 0.81 5.30
N VAL A 247 27.03 0.69 5.85
CA VAL A 247 28.04 1.75 5.75
C VAL A 247 28.51 1.90 4.30
N GLU A 248 28.82 0.78 3.63
CA GLU A 248 29.29 0.76 2.23
C GLU A 248 28.25 1.30 1.24
N SER A 249 26.95 1.15 1.53
CA SER A 249 25.85 1.67 0.71
C SER A 249 25.44 3.12 1.05
N GLY A 250 26.13 3.79 1.98
CA GLY A 250 25.84 5.16 2.38
C GLY A 250 24.64 5.33 3.32
N VAL A 251 24.05 4.24 3.83
CA VAL A 251 22.93 4.31 4.79
C VAL A 251 23.39 4.88 6.14
N PHE A 252 24.66 4.68 6.49
CA PHE A 252 25.32 5.31 7.63
C PHE A 252 26.56 6.06 7.12
N PRO A 253 26.42 7.34 6.72
CA PRO A 253 27.52 8.14 6.21
C PRO A 253 28.64 8.26 7.24
N ILE A 254 29.90 8.06 6.83
CA ILE A 254 31.06 8.21 7.73
C ILE A 254 31.34 9.71 7.90
N VAL A 255 31.19 10.21 9.12
CA VAL A 255 31.47 11.62 9.48
C VAL A 255 32.85 11.83 10.08
N GLY A 256 33.54 10.74 10.40
CA GLY A 256 34.90 10.80 10.93
C GLY A 256 35.42 9.45 11.37
N ARG A 257 36.57 9.46 12.04
CA ARG A 257 37.20 8.28 12.61
C ARG A 257 37.71 8.60 14.01
N LYS A 258 37.69 7.59 14.87
CA LYS A 258 38.29 7.65 16.20
C LYS A 258 39.79 7.37 16.15
N GLN A 259 40.43 7.54 17.29
CA GLN A 259 41.86 7.34 17.48
C GLN A 259 42.29 5.86 17.25
N ASP A 260 41.37 4.90 17.38
CA ASP A 260 41.55 3.48 17.08
C ASP A 260 41.20 3.13 15.61
N ASN A 261 41.05 4.13 14.74
CA ASN A 261 40.59 4.03 13.35
C ASN A 261 39.13 3.58 13.16
N SER A 262 38.37 3.31 14.22
CA SER A 262 36.95 2.96 14.10
C SER A 262 36.14 4.13 13.55
N ILE A 263 35.18 3.83 12.67
CA ILE A 263 34.35 4.85 12.04
C ILE A 263 33.40 5.52 13.04
N LEU A 264 33.18 6.81 12.82
CA LEU A 264 32.04 7.57 13.34
C LEU A 264 31.05 7.74 12.20
N VAL A 265 29.78 7.40 12.42
CA VAL A 265 28.74 7.52 11.40
C VAL A 265 27.67 8.51 11.84
N ASP A 266 27.04 9.14 10.87
CA ASP A 266 25.78 9.85 11.09
C ASP A 266 24.63 8.84 11.19
N GLU A 267 23.87 8.92 12.27
CA GLU A 267 22.71 8.07 12.55
C GLU A 267 21.40 8.88 12.56
N SER A 268 21.43 10.20 12.32
CA SER A 268 20.26 11.06 12.54
C SER A 268 19.10 10.82 11.58
N GLU A 269 19.39 10.38 10.35
CA GLU A 269 18.38 10.13 9.31
C GLU A 269 18.09 8.64 9.06
N TYR A 270 18.70 7.74 9.84
CA TYR A 270 18.52 6.31 9.61
C TYR A 270 17.10 5.85 10.00
N GLN A 271 16.34 5.39 9.00
CA GLN A 271 15.10 4.67 9.22
C GLN A 271 15.29 3.17 9.01
N PRO A 272 14.94 2.31 9.98
CA PRO A 272 15.02 0.87 9.80
C PRO A 272 14.04 0.41 8.70
N VAL A 273 14.54 -0.44 7.82
CA VAL A 273 13.75 -1.06 6.74
C VAL A 273 13.31 -2.45 7.16
N PHE A 274 12.01 -2.68 7.35
CA PHE A 274 11.48 -3.97 7.80
C PHE A 274 10.00 -4.14 7.45
N ILE A 275 9.49 -5.36 7.60
CA ILE A 275 8.05 -5.69 7.53
C ILE A 275 7.50 -5.61 8.96
N PRO A 276 6.43 -4.85 9.24
CA PRO A 276 5.92 -4.70 10.59
C PRO A 276 5.25 -5.99 11.09
N GLY A 277 5.11 -6.09 12.41
CA GLY A 277 4.31 -7.16 13.03
C GLY A 277 2.80 -6.98 12.80
N THR A 278 1.99 -7.89 13.34
CA THR A 278 0.53 -7.89 13.17
C THR A 278 -0.23 -7.00 14.17
N GLN A 279 0.49 -6.18 14.93
CA GLN A 279 -0.07 -5.28 15.95
C GLN A 279 0.38 -3.85 15.66
N TRP A 280 -0.50 -3.05 15.08
CA TRP A 280 -0.20 -1.71 14.61
C TRP A 280 -0.69 -0.67 15.62
N ARG A 281 0.25 -0.06 16.34
CA ARG A 281 -0.01 1.03 17.27
C ARG A 281 0.71 2.30 16.78
N ILE A 282 0.20 2.85 15.69
CA ILE A 282 0.84 3.94 14.96
C ILE A 282 0.04 5.22 15.16
N ALA A 283 0.69 6.31 15.56
CA ALA A 283 -0.01 7.55 15.89
C ALA A 283 -0.81 8.11 14.69
N SER A 284 -0.25 7.99 13.48
CA SER A 284 -0.87 8.43 12.22
C SER A 284 -2.14 7.65 11.85
N HIS A 285 -2.33 6.44 12.36
CA HIS A 285 -3.50 5.59 12.07
C HIS A 285 -4.78 6.04 12.81
N ASN A 286 -4.68 7.03 13.69
CA ASN A 286 -5.82 7.56 14.43
C ASN A 286 -6.90 8.13 13.48
N ALA A 287 -8.12 7.58 13.56
CA ALA A 287 -9.24 7.94 12.67
C ALA A 287 -9.82 9.34 12.95
N GLU A 288 -9.68 9.87 14.17
CA GLU A 288 -10.06 11.25 14.50
C GLU A 288 -9.13 12.23 13.79
N GLN A 289 -7.81 12.02 13.89
CA GLN A 289 -6.81 12.92 13.32
C GLN A 289 -6.68 12.77 11.79
N GLY A 290 -6.38 11.56 11.32
CA GLY A 290 -6.13 11.27 9.90
C GLY A 290 -7.38 11.06 9.06
N GLY A 291 -8.56 10.96 9.70
CA GLY A 291 -9.85 10.82 9.02
C GLY A 291 -10.71 12.08 9.21
N THR A 292 -11.31 12.22 10.39
CA THR A 292 -12.36 13.23 10.66
C THR A 292 -11.82 14.66 10.59
N ASN A 293 -10.70 14.95 11.25
CA ASN A 293 -10.13 16.29 11.28
C ASN A 293 -9.53 16.67 9.93
N LEU A 294 -8.86 15.73 9.26
CA LEU A 294 -8.39 15.91 7.90
C LEU A 294 -9.54 16.31 6.95
N GLN A 295 -10.67 15.60 7.02
CA GLN A 295 -11.83 15.92 6.22
C GLN A 295 -12.40 17.31 6.50
N LYS A 296 -12.46 17.73 7.77
CA LYS A 296 -12.92 19.08 8.15
C LYS A 296 -12.02 20.18 7.57
N LEU A 297 -10.72 19.95 7.44
CA LEU A 297 -9.80 20.90 6.80
C LEU A 297 -10.06 21.00 5.30
N MET A 298 -10.28 19.86 4.64
CA MET A 298 -10.47 19.80 3.19
C MET A 298 -11.85 20.29 2.74
N MET A 299 -12.89 20.02 3.52
CA MET A 299 -14.28 20.35 3.16
C MET A 299 -15.03 20.90 4.38
N PRO A 300 -14.73 22.12 4.82
CA PRO A 300 -15.39 22.74 5.97
C PRO A 300 -16.92 22.72 5.82
N GLY A 301 -17.63 22.37 6.89
CA GLY A 301 -19.09 22.32 6.91
C GLY A 301 -19.73 21.04 6.37
N ARG A 302 -18.96 20.16 5.70
CA ARG A 302 -19.45 18.85 5.23
C ARG A 302 -19.11 17.76 6.24
N LYS A 303 -20.10 16.95 6.62
CA LYS A 303 -19.93 15.88 7.60
C LYS A 303 -20.01 14.53 6.91
N PHE A 304 -19.07 13.65 7.21
CA PHE A 304 -19.15 12.23 6.85
C PHE A 304 -18.83 11.41 8.10
N PRO A 305 -19.65 10.40 8.42
CA PRO A 305 -19.40 9.57 9.57
C PRO A 305 -18.22 8.63 9.31
N PHE A 306 -17.32 8.54 10.29
CA PHE A 306 -16.25 7.51 10.36
C PHE A 306 -15.33 7.39 9.12
N PRO A 307 -14.80 8.48 8.54
CA PRO A 307 -13.79 8.36 7.50
C PRO A 307 -12.55 7.63 8.04
N LYS A 308 -11.98 6.73 7.24
CA LYS A 308 -10.69 6.09 7.54
C LYS A 308 -9.58 7.11 7.71
N SER A 309 -8.60 6.76 8.54
CA SER A 309 -7.33 7.50 8.54
C SER A 309 -6.66 7.33 7.17
N LEU A 310 -6.35 8.46 6.53
CA LEU A 310 -5.61 8.48 5.27
C LEU A 310 -4.31 7.67 5.35
N TYR A 311 -3.57 7.85 6.45
CA TYR A 311 -2.26 7.23 6.64
C TYR A 311 -2.35 5.72 6.88
N ALA A 312 -3.42 5.25 7.53
CA ALA A 312 -3.64 3.80 7.70
C ALA A 312 -3.88 3.10 6.35
N VAL A 313 -4.66 3.73 5.46
CA VAL A 313 -4.92 3.21 4.10
C VAL A 313 -3.65 3.26 3.26
N GLU A 314 -2.93 4.38 3.31
CA GLU A 314 -1.64 4.59 2.63
C GLU A 314 -0.63 3.52 3.02
N ASP A 315 -0.45 3.28 4.33
CA ASP A 315 0.50 2.30 4.84
C ASP A 315 0.11 0.87 4.47
N ALA A 316 -1.18 0.51 4.61
CA ALA A 316 -1.67 -0.81 4.22
C ALA A 316 -1.40 -1.13 2.74
N LEU A 317 -1.60 -0.16 1.84
CA LEU A 317 -1.28 -0.30 0.42
C LEU A 317 0.23 -0.32 0.18
N ARG A 318 0.98 0.58 0.81
CA ARG A 318 2.43 0.80 0.59
C ARG A 318 3.22 -0.50 0.68
N PHE A 319 2.90 -1.37 1.65
CA PHE A 319 3.58 -2.66 1.82
C PHE A 319 3.46 -3.59 0.60
N PHE A 320 2.46 -3.43 -0.26
CA PHE A 320 2.23 -4.30 -1.42
C PHE A 320 2.49 -3.61 -2.75
N VAL A 321 2.42 -2.27 -2.81
CA VAL A 321 2.52 -1.53 -4.07
C VAL A 321 3.79 -0.69 -4.23
N THR A 322 4.68 -0.64 -3.22
CA THR A 322 5.92 0.17 -3.32
C THR A 322 6.82 -0.21 -4.50
N LYS A 323 6.87 -1.49 -4.89
CA LYS A 323 7.60 -1.96 -6.09
C LYS A 323 6.73 -2.04 -7.36
N LYS A 324 5.51 -1.54 -7.31
CA LYS A 324 4.55 -1.53 -8.43
C LYS A 324 4.13 -0.08 -8.73
N PRO A 325 5.02 0.73 -9.35
CA PRO A 325 4.76 2.15 -9.59
C PRO A 325 3.60 2.40 -10.56
N GLU A 326 3.19 1.42 -11.36
CA GLU A 326 2.06 1.50 -12.30
C GLU A 326 0.84 0.69 -11.83
N ALA A 327 0.79 0.30 -10.56
CA ALA A 327 -0.27 -0.56 -10.03
C ALA A 327 -1.67 0.02 -10.27
N VAL A 328 -2.64 -0.86 -10.55
CA VAL A 328 -4.06 -0.54 -10.53
C VAL A 328 -4.65 -0.95 -9.19
N ILE A 329 -5.17 0.04 -8.45
CA ILE A 329 -5.82 -0.12 -7.16
C ILE A 329 -7.33 0.09 -7.33
N LEU A 330 -8.13 -0.84 -6.83
CA LEU A 330 -9.59 -0.75 -6.85
C LEU A 330 -10.15 -0.65 -5.43
N ASP A 331 -11.11 0.25 -5.25
CA ASP A 331 -11.92 0.36 -4.05
C ASP A 331 -13.39 0.47 -4.44
N PHE A 332 -14.16 -0.60 -4.23
CA PHE A 332 -15.59 -0.63 -4.51
C PHE A 332 -16.48 -0.33 -3.30
N PHE A 333 -15.88 0.19 -2.24
CA PHE A 333 -16.52 0.76 -1.06
C PHE A 333 -15.89 2.13 -0.73
N ALA A 334 -15.71 2.97 -1.76
CA ALA A 334 -14.82 4.12 -1.64
C ALA A 334 -15.25 5.14 -0.58
N GLY A 335 -16.54 5.23 -0.27
CA GLY A 335 -17.07 6.10 0.78
C GLY A 335 -16.57 7.53 0.57
N SER A 336 -15.76 8.05 1.50
CA SER A 336 -15.21 9.41 1.37
C SER A 336 -14.11 9.59 0.32
N GLY A 337 -13.61 8.53 -0.31
CA GLY A 337 -12.52 8.57 -1.31
C GLY A 337 -11.12 8.47 -0.69
N THR A 338 -10.98 7.90 0.51
CA THR A 338 -9.69 7.84 1.22
C THR A 338 -8.64 7.03 0.45
N THR A 339 -9.03 5.94 -0.21
CA THR A 339 -8.11 5.08 -0.98
C THR A 339 -7.49 5.83 -2.16
N ALA A 340 -8.30 6.52 -2.97
CA ALA A 340 -7.78 7.32 -4.08
C ALA A 340 -6.84 8.44 -3.58
N HIS A 341 -7.18 9.08 -2.45
CA HIS A 341 -6.31 10.07 -1.82
C HIS A 341 -4.97 9.47 -1.36
N ALA A 342 -4.97 8.26 -0.79
CA ALA A 342 -3.76 7.54 -0.41
C ALA A 342 -2.88 7.19 -1.62
N VAL A 343 -3.50 6.71 -2.72
CA VAL A 343 -2.77 6.39 -3.96
C VAL A 343 -2.11 7.62 -4.57
N ILE A 344 -2.80 8.77 -4.60
CA ILE A 344 -2.23 10.04 -5.07
C ILE A 344 -0.99 10.42 -4.25
N ARG A 345 -1.03 10.20 -2.93
CA ARG A 345 0.13 10.44 -2.04
C ARG A 345 1.29 9.51 -2.31
N LEU A 346 1.03 8.21 -2.48
CA LEU A 346 2.07 7.24 -2.84
C LEU A 346 2.77 7.64 -4.15
N ASN A 347 2.02 8.05 -5.17
CA ASN A 347 2.57 8.54 -6.44
C ASN A 347 3.45 9.78 -6.27
N ARG A 348 3.06 10.73 -5.39
CA ARG A 348 3.91 11.90 -5.08
C ARG A 348 5.21 11.49 -4.38
N GLN A 349 5.16 10.52 -3.47
CA GLN A 349 6.31 10.11 -2.66
C GLN A 349 7.41 9.44 -3.50
N ASP A 350 7.05 8.59 -4.46
CA ASP A 350 8.00 7.78 -5.21
C ASP A 350 8.02 8.02 -6.72
N GLY A 351 7.26 9.02 -7.20
CA GLY A 351 7.14 9.33 -8.62
C GLY A 351 6.36 8.28 -9.42
N GLY A 352 5.64 7.39 -8.75
CA GLY A 352 4.78 6.39 -9.40
C GLY A 352 3.60 7.00 -10.15
N ARG A 353 2.96 6.18 -10.98
CA ARG A 353 1.76 6.48 -11.77
C ARG A 353 0.67 5.43 -11.52
N ARG A 354 0.49 5.06 -10.26
CA ARG A 354 -0.55 4.11 -9.84
C ARG A 354 -1.92 4.69 -10.13
N HIS A 355 -2.82 3.86 -10.64
CA HIS A 355 -4.19 4.24 -10.97
C HIS A 355 -5.14 3.79 -9.86
N SER A 356 -6.00 4.69 -9.39
CA SER A 356 -7.06 4.34 -8.44
C SER A 356 -8.42 4.35 -9.13
N ILE A 357 -9.13 3.23 -9.06
CA ILE A 357 -10.53 3.10 -9.49
C ILE A 357 -11.39 3.05 -8.22
N SER A 358 -12.26 4.04 -8.04
CA SER A 358 -13.12 4.14 -6.85
C SER A 358 -14.59 4.05 -7.26
N VAL A 359 -15.31 3.10 -6.67
CA VAL A 359 -16.75 2.91 -6.87
C VAL A 359 -17.47 3.23 -5.56
N THR A 360 -18.45 4.11 -5.62
CA THR A 360 -19.31 4.48 -4.49
C THR A 360 -20.71 4.74 -4.99
N ASN A 361 -21.71 4.50 -4.12
CA ASN A 361 -23.08 4.92 -4.40
C ASN A 361 -23.24 6.44 -4.18
N ASN A 362 -24.38 6.99 -4.57
CA ASN A 362 -24.75 8.36 -4.24
C ASN A 362 -25.89 8.40 -3.22
N GLU A 363 -25.86 7.48 -2.25
CA GLU A 363 -26.92 7.41 -1.25
C GLU A 363 -26.89 8.61 -0.30
N VAL A 364 -28.07 9.02 0.16
CA VAL A 364 -28.26 10.07 1.16
C VAL A 364 -28.35 9.40 2.55
N ALA A 365 -27.84 10.07 3.58
CA ALA A 365 -27.94 9.58 4.96
C ALA A 365 -29.40 9.43 5.41
N ALA A 366 -29.69 8.46 6.28
CA ALA A 366 -31.06 8.08 6.64
C ALA A 366 -31.92 9.24 7.20
N ASP A 367 -31.34 10.15 7.99
CA ASP A 367 -32.06 11.29 8.54
C ASP A 367 -32.27 12.42 7.52
N GLU A 368 -31.33 12.56 6.58
CA GLU A 368 -31.45 13.51 5.48
C GLU A 368 -32.45 13.01 4.43
N ASP A 369 -32.50 11.70 4.14
CA ASP A 369 -33.53 11.07 3.31
C ASP A 369 -34.94 11.41 3.83
N LYS A 370 -35.20 11.22 5.12
CA LYS A 370 -36.49 11.59 5.76
C LYS A 370 -36.81 13.08 5.59
N THR A 371 -35.79 13.93 5.68
CA THR A 371 -35.95 15.38 5.58
C THR A 371 -36.28 15.80 4.15
N LEU A 372 -35.55 15.28 3.16
CA LEU A 372 -35.76 15.56 1.74
C LEU A 372 -37.13 15.04 1.27
N ARG A 373 -37.55 13.86 1.72
CA ARG A 373 -38.90 13.32 1.43
C ARG A 373 -40.02 14.21 1.98
N LYS A 374 -39.85 14.75 3.19
CA LYS A 374 -40.81 15.72 3.77
C LYS A 374 -40.88 17.02 2.96
N GLN A 375 -39.80 17.37 2.24
CA GLN A 375 -39.75 18.50 1.32
C GLN A 375 -40.30 18.17 -0.07
N GLY A 376 -40.84 16.95 -0.28
CA GLY A 376 -41.36 16.49 -1.57
C GLY A 376 -40.30 16.09 -2.59
N LEU A 377 -39.05 15.88 -2.14
CA LEU A 377 -37.96 15.43 -2.99
C LEU A 377 -37.85 13.91 -3.00
N SER A 378 -37.37 13.38 -4.13
CA SER A 378 -37.24 11.95 -4.37
C SER A 378 -35.86 11.62 -4.94
N PRO A 379 -35.36 10.39 -4.71
CA PRO A 379 -34.16 9.88 -5.38
C PRO A 379 -34.18 10.10 -6.89
N GLY A 380 -33.05 10.48 -7.47
CA GLY A 380 -32.91 10.82 -8.89
C GLY A 380 -33.12 12.31 -9.23
N ALA A 381 -33.76 13.10 -8.36
CA ALA A 381 -33.89 14.53 -8.58
C ALA A 381 -32.55 15.26 -8.34
N PRO A 382 -32.14 16.26 -9.15
CA PRO A 382 -30.84 16.94 -8.97
C PRO A 382 -30.63 17.53 -7.56
N ASN A 383 -31.71 18.02 -6.96
CA ASN A 383 -31.72 18.57 -5.61
C ASN A 383 -31.69 17.51 -4.50
N TRP A 384 -31.92 16.23 -4.82
CA TRP A 384 -31.66 15.08 -3.96
C TRP A 384 -30.20 14.63 -4.12
N GLU A 385 -29.76 14.41 -5.36
CA GLU A 385 -28.46 13.81 -5.68
C GLU A 385 -27.28 14.61 -5.13
N ARG A 386 -27.39 15.94 -5.02
CA ARG A 386 -26.34 16.80 -4.44
C ARG A 386 -26.03 16.55 -2.97
N HIS A 387 -26.92 15.83 -2.26
CA HIS A 387 -26.75 15.42 -0.87
C HIS A 387 -26.17 14.01 -0.74
N GLY A 388 -26.09 13.25 -1.84
CA GLY A 388 -25.57 11.90 -1.83
C GLY A 388 -24.07 11.84 -1.55
N ILE A 389 -23.60 10.71 -1.00
CA ILE A 389 -22.20 10.52 -0.58
C ILE A 389 -21.21 10.87 -1.70
N CYS A 390 -21.43 10.38 -2.92
CA CYS A 390 -20.52 10.63 -4.04
C CYS A 390 -20.38 12.14 -4.34
N GLN A 391 -21.50 12.83 -4.59
CA GLN A 391 -21.48 14.25 -4.98
C GLN A 391 -21.15 15.18 -3.82
N HIS A 392 -21.62 14.87 -2.62
CA HIS A 392 -21.47 15.74 -1.46
C HIS A 392 -20.11 15.56 -0.76
N ILE A 393 -19.55 14.34 -0.77
CA ILE A 393 -18.36 13.99 0.02
C ILE A 393 -17.20 13.50 -0.85
N THR A 394 -17.38 12.46 -1.67
CA THR A 394 -16.27 11.81 -2.39
C THR A 394 -15.64 12.75 -3.41
N MET A 395 -16.45 13.29 -4.34
CA MET A 395 -15.95 14.16 -5.40
C MET A 395 -15.27 15.43 -4.87
N PRO A 396 -15.88 16.13 -3.90
CA PRO A 396 -15.30 17.37 -3.36
C PRO A 396 -14.03 17.09 -2.54
N ARG A 397 -13.92 15.93 -1.87
CA ARG A 397 -12.69 15.56 -1.15
C ARG A 397 -11.53 15.37 -2.12
N LEU A 398 -11.74 14.58 -3.17
CA LEU A 398 -10.69 14.26 -4.14
C LEU A 398 -10.29 15.50 -4.94
N SER A 399 -11.28 16.32 -5.32
CA SER A 399 -11.01 17.63 -5.94
C SER A 399 -10.15 18.49 -5.01
N ALA A 400 -10.55 18.62 -3.74
CA ALA A 400 -9.80 19.41 -2.76
C ALA A 400 -8.39 18.87 -2.50
N ALA A 401 -8.20 17.55 -2.49
CA ALA A 401 -6.87 16.95 -2.40
C ALA A 401 -5.99 17.40 -3.55
N ILE A 402 -6.49 17.30 -4.79
CA ILE A 402 -5.74 17.55 -6.02
C ILE A 402 -5.47 19.04 -6.23
N THR A 403 -6.47 19.90 -6.00
CA THR A 403 -6.31 21.35 -6.23
C THR A 403 -5.65 22.07 -5.07
N GLY A 404 -5.64 21.47 -3.87
CA GLY A 404 -5.22 22.15 -2.64
C GLY A 404 -6.21 23.20 -2.14
N THR A 405 -7.44 23.25 -2.69
CA THR A 405 -8.47 24.23 -2.33
C THR A 405 -9.74 23.55 -1.81
N THR A 406 -10.43 24.13 -0.84
CA THR A 406 -11.73 23.65 -0.39
C THR A 406 -12.78 23.75 -1.52
N PRO A 407 -13.95 23.10 -1.40
CA PRO A 407 -15.03 23.22 -2.39
C PRO A 407 -15.51 24.67 -2.61
N GLU A 408 -15.26 25.56 -1.64
CA GLU A 408 -15.56 27.00 -1.70
C GLU A 408 -14.41 27.83 -2.30
N GLY A 409 -13.35 27.18 -2.80
CA GLY A 409 -12.22 27.81 -3.51
C GLY A 409 -11.14 28.41 -2.61
N GLN A 410 -11.15 28.14 -1.30
CA GLN A 410 -10.14 28.65 -0.37
C GLN A 410 -8.94 27.70 -0.27
N PRO A 411 -7.68 28.17 -0.18
CA PRO A 411 -6.55 27.30 0.09
C PRO A 411 -6.74 26.51 1.39
N ILE A 412 -6.48 25.20 1.34
CA ILE A 412 -6.64 24.33 2.52
C ILE A 412 -5.57 24.69 3.56
N LYS A 413 -6.02 25.06 4.76
CA LYS A 413 -5.13 25.42 5.87
C LYS A 413 -4.65 24.16 6.60
N GLY A 414 -3.44 23.73 6.31
CA GLY A 414 -2.82 22.60 6.99
C GLY A 414 -1.68 21.98 6.19
N GLU A 415 -1.08 20.96 6.76
CA GLU A 415 0.00 20.18 6.15
C GLU A 415 -0.33 18.69 6.29
N TYR A 416 0.10 17.90 5.31
CA TYR A 416 0.29 16.47 5.53
C TYR A 416 1.48 16.31 6.50
N LYS A 417 1.36 15.41 7.48
CA LYS A 417 2.30 15.35 8.62
C LYS A 417 3.12 14.07 8.70
N PHE A 418 2.69 13.02 8.04
CA PHE A 418 3.27 11.67 8.16
C PHE A 418 3.69 11.17 6.78
N ASN A 419 4.72 10.31 6.75
CA ASN A 419 5.40 9.75 5.56
C ASN A 419 6.11 10.79 4.66
N ASP A 420 5.51 11.95 4.42
CA ASP A 420 6.07 13.09 3.68
C ASP A 420 5.32 14.39 4.05
N ALA A 421 6.01 15.34 4.69
CA ALA A 421 5.39 16.57 5.17
C ALA A 421 5.41 17.67 4.10
N PHE A 422 4.23 18.20 3.76
CA PHE A 422 4.10 19.36 2.87
C PHE A 422 2.73 20.04 3.03
N PRO A 423 2.60 21.34 2.67
CA PRO A 423 1.34 22.07 2.73
C PRO A 423 0.26 21.43 1.86
N MET A 424 -0.95 21.24 2.41
CA MET A 424 -2.08 20.68 1.65
C MET A 424 -2.52 21.60 0.50
N ALA A 425 -2.26 22.91 0.64
CA ALA A 425 -2.55 23.91 -0.38
C ALA A 425 -1.75 23.76 -1.67
N GLU A 426 -0.66 22.98 -1.68
CA GLU A 426 0.09 22.67 -2.90
C GLU A 426 -0.68 21.70 -3.83
N GLY A 427 -1.63 20.95 -3.29
CA GLY A 427 -2.38 19.95 -4.04
C GLY A 427 -1.52 18.79 -4.54
N PHE A 428 -1.98 18.12 -5.60
CA PHE A 428 -1.23 17.05 -6.28
C PHE A 428 -1.37 17.18 -7.79
N PRO A 429 -0.31 16.88 -8.56
CA PRO A 429 -0.39 16.77 -10.01
C PRO A 429 -1.05 15.44 -10.41
N ALA A 430 -2.38 15.37 -10.27
CA ALA A 430 -3.16 14.18 -10.59
C ALA A 430 -4.42 14.54 -11.38
N ASN A 431 -4.83 13.65 -12.28
CA ASN A 431 -6.09 13.76 -13.01
C ASN A 431 -7.21 13.12 -12.21
N LEU A 432 -8.44 13.58 -12.45
CA LEU A 432 -9.62 13.12 -11.75
C LEU A 432 -10.82 13.13 -12.68
N GLU A 433 -11.39 11.95 -12.93
CA GLU A 433 -12.53 11.77 -13.81
C GLU A 433 -13.68 11.10 -13.06
N TYR A 434 -14.89 11.55 -13.37
CA TYR A 434 -16.12 11.01 -12.81
C TYR A 434 -17.09 10.68 -13.92
N PHE A 435 -17.72 9.52 -13.82
CA PHE A 435 -18.83 9.15 -14.67
C PHE A 435 -19.79 8.29 -13.86
N ARG A 436 -21.08 8.37 -14.21
CA ARG A 436 -22.13 7.57 -13.60
C ARG A 436 -22.30 6.30 -14.43
N LEU A 437 -22.38 5.17 -13.74
CA LEU A 437 -22.86 3.92 -14.33
C LEU A 437 -24.32 3.77 -13.95
N ASP A 438 -25.15 3.37 -14.90
CA ASP A 438 -26.58 3.15 -14.70
C ASP A 438 -27.03 1.83 -15.33
N PHE A 439 -28.18 1.33 -14.90
CA PHE A 439 -28.80 0.18 -15.54
C PHE A 439 -29.43 0.63 -16.85
N LEU A 440 -29.06 -0.06 -17.94
CA LEU A 440 -29.55 0.23 -19.27
C LEU A 440 -30.62 -0.81 -19.67
N ASP A 441 -31.62 -0.34 -20.40
CA ASP A 441 -32.59 -1.23 -21.03
C ASP A 441 -31.92 -2.07 -22.12
N LYS A 442 -32.12 -3.39 -22.07
CA LYS A 442 -31.47 -4.36 -22.96
C LYS A 442 -31.77 -4.06 -24.43
N ASP A 443 -33.02 -3.76 -24.76
CA ASP A 443 -33.46 -3.56 -26.14
C ASP A 443 -32.89 -2.23 -26.67
N HIS A 444 -32.81 -1.20 -25.83
CA HIS A 444 -32.15 0.06 -26.19
C HIS A 444 -30.65 -0.12 -26.46
N VAL A 445 -29.96 -0.98 -25.70
CA VAL A 445 -28.56 -1.31 -25.96
C VAL A 445 -28.42 -2.07 -27.28
N ALA A 446 -29.26 -3.09 -27.52
CA ALA A 446 -29.24 -3.88 -28.76
C ALA A 446 -29.48 -3.02 -30.01
N LEU A 447 -30.33 -1.99 -29.90
CA LEU A 447 -30.60 -1.02 -30.97
C LEU A 447 -29.53 0.08 -31.10
N GLY A 448 -28.42 -0.02 -30.36
CA GLY A 448 -27.32 0.95 -30.36
C GLY A 448 -27.65 2.33 -29.78
N ARG A 449 -28.81 2.48 -29.14
CA ARG A 449 -29.30 3.78 -28.64
C ARG A 449 -28.56 4.26 -27.39
N GLN A 450 -27.83 3.36 -26.72
CA GLN A 450 -27.13 3.62 -25.46
C GLN A 450 -25.61 3.72 -25.60
N PHE A 451 -25.07 3.89 -26.81
CA PHE A 451 -23.61 3.97 -27.03
C PHE A 451 -22.91 5.01 -26.13
N ARG A 452 -23.57 6.14 -25.85
CA ARG A 452 -23.02 7.19 -24.97
C ARG A 452 -22.71 6.70 -23.57
N GLU A 453 -23.56 5.82 -23.03
CA GLU A 453 -23.47 5.34 -21.66
C GLU A 453 -22.34 4.33 -21.48
N ILE A 454 -21.93 3.65 -22.57
CA ILE A 454 -20.85 2.65 -22.54
C ILE A 454 -19.47 3.25 -22.82
N LEU A 455 -19.41 4.43 -23.45
CA LEU A 455 -18.17 5.07 -23.89
C LEU A 455 -17.13 5.26 -22.75
N PRO A 456 -17.50 5.70 -21.53
CA PRO A 456 -16.55 5.77 -20.42
C PRO A 456 -15.91 4.42 -20.07
N ILE A 457 -16.65 3.31 -20.23
CA ILE A 457 -16.16 1.95 -19.93
C ILE A 457 -15.13 1.53 -20.99
N LEU A 458 -15.33 1.91 -22.26
CA LEU A 458 -14.36 1.65 -23.33
C LEU A 458 -13.05 2.41 -23.07
N TRP A 459 -13.15 3.68 -22.68
CA TRP A 459 -12.00 4.48 -22.29
C TRP A 459 -11.24 3.89 -21.09
N LEU A 460 -11.95 3.46 -20.04
CA LEU A 460 -11.34 2.76 -18.90
C LEU A 460 -10.64 1.46 -19.31
N ARG A 461 -11.29 0.65 -20.16
CA ARG A 461 -10.72 -0.61 -20.67
C ARG A 461 -9.46 -0.36 -21.50
N ALA A 462 -9.39 0.78 -22.18
CA ALA A 462 -8.21 1.27 -22.88
C ALA A 462 -7.16 1.94 -21.97
N GLY A 463 -7.27 1.80 -20.65
CA GLY A 463 -6.29 2.29 -19.69
C GLY A 463 -6.52 3.72 -19.19
N ALA A 464 -7.65 4.34 -19.53
CA ALA A 464 -8.03 5.68 -19.05
C ALA A 464 -6.98 6.78 -19.37
N VAL A 465 -6.31 6.64 -20.52
CA VAL A 465 -5.27 7.58 -20.97
C VAL A 465 -5.92 8.71 -21.79
N GLY A 466 -5.48 9.94 -21.54
CA GLY A 466 -6.01 11.12 -22.20
C GLY A 466 -7.35 11.60 -21.61
N PRO A 467 -7.90 12.71 -22.13
CA PRO A 467 -9.20 13.20 -21.70
C PRO A 467 -10.29 12.18 -22.06
N ARG A 468 -11.19 11.91 -21.11
CA ARG A 468 -12.31 11.00 -21.34
C ARG A 468 -13.20 11.55 -22.46
N PRO A 469 -13.46 10.77 -23.53
CA PRO A 469 -14.32 11.23 -24.61
C PRO A 469 -15.77 11.44 -24.17
N GLU A 470 -16.39 12.52 -24.65
CA GLU A 470 -17.79 12.84 -24.36
C GLU A 470 -18.60 13.07 -25.64
N LEU A 471 -19.82 12.53 -25.65
CA LEU A 471 -20.78 12.75 -26.73
C LEU A 471 -21.92 13.63 -26.21
N THR A 472 -22.21 14.73 -26.92
CA THR A 472 -23.32 15.62 -26.55
C THR A 472 -24.66 14.89 -26.66
N LYS A 473 -25.49 14.93 -25.61
CA LYS A 473 -26.77 14.19 -25.54
C LYS A 473 -27.71 14.45 -26.74
N ASN A 474 -27.68 15.66 -27.30
CA ASN A 474 -28.60 16.09 -28.36
C ASN A 474 -28.01 16.01 -29.78
N LYS A 475 -26.77 15.56 -29.94
CA LYS A 475 -26.16 15.36 -31.26
C LYS A 475 -26.26 13.89 -31.67
N PRO A 476 -26.39 13.52 -32.96
CA PRO A 476 -26.34 12.13 -33.38
C PRO A 476 -25.02 11.45 -32.96
N ILE A 477 -25.05 10.12 -32.79
CA ILE A 477 -23.82 9.35 -32.56
C ILE A 477 -23.00 9.43 -33.85
N PRO A 478 -21.69 9.75 -33.79
CA PRO A 478 -20.87 9.79 -34.99
C PRO A 478 -20.69 8.37 -35.57
N THR A 479 -20.51 8.27 -36.88
CA THR A 479 -20.34 6.98 -37.59
C THR A 479 -19.05 6.26 -37.19
N MET A 480 -18.07 7.00 -36.69
CA MET A 480 -16.84 6.52 -36.08
C MET A 480 -16.35 7.52 -35.02
N LEU A 481 -15.61 7.04 -34.04
CA LEU A 481 -15.02 7.82 -32.96
C LEU A 481 -13.54 7.50 -32.86
N ILE A 482 -12.69 8.47 -33.14
CA ILE A 482 -11.23 8.35 -33.05
C ILE A 482 -10.75 9.50 -32.16
N PRO A 483 -10.85 9.38 -30.83
CA PRO A 483 -10.45 10.46 -29.94
C PRO A 483 -8.93 10.66 -30.00
N GLU A 484 -8.51 11.93 -30.04
CA GLU A 484 -7.09 12.29 -29.95
C GLU A 484 -6.55 11.93 -28.56
N HIS A 485 -5.26 11.54 -28.51
CA HIS A 485 -4.54 11.19 -27.27
C HIS A 485 -5.14 10.04 -26.44
N ASN A 486 -6.07 9.30 -27.01
CA ASN A 486 -6.68 8.13 -26.41
C ASN A 486 -6.22 6.88 -27.17
N PRO A 487 -5.79 5.81 -26.49
CA PRO A 487 -5.28 4.60 -27.13
C PRO A 487 -6.41 3.68 -27.58
N PHE A 488 -7.56 4.23 -27.99
CA PHE A 488 -8.66 3.46 -28.55
C PHE A 488 -9.42 4.20 -29.65
N ALA A 489 -10.10 3.43 -30.49
CA ALA A 489 -11.03 3.93 -31.49
C ALA A 489 -12.29 3.05 -31.59
N VAL A 490 -13.37 3.61 -32.12
CA VAL A 490 -14.65 2.92 -32.28
C VAL A 490 -15.21 3.14 -33.69
N LEU A 491 -15.53 2.06 -34.39
CA LEU A 491 -16.34 2.12 -35.61
C LEU A 491 -17.80 1.83 -35.27
N VAL A 492 -18.70 2.77 -35.54
CA VAL A 492 -20.13 2.63 -35.23
C VAL A 492 -20.93 2.12 -36.44
N GLU A 493 -20.55 2.53 -37.65
CA GLU A 493 -21.21 2.11 -38.90
C GLU A 493 -20.24 1.34 -39.80
N GLU A 494 -20.53 0.06 -40.07
CA GLU A 494 -19.68 -0.83 -40.90
C GLU A 494 -19.36 -0.26 -42.28
N SER A 495 -20.30 0.47 -42.88
CA SER A 495 -20.15 1.11 -44.20
C SER A 495 -19.01 2.12 -44.26
N ARG A 496 -18.51 2.58 -43.10
CA ARG A 496 -17.40 3.53 -42.98
C ARG A 496 -16.05 2.88 -42.67
N PHE A 497 -15.96 1.54 -42.72
CA PHE A 497 -14.75 0.82 -42.36
C PHE A 497 -13.50 1.26 -43.15
N ALA A 498 -13.63 1.48 -44.47
CA ALA A 498 -12.50 1.88 -45.29
C ALA A 498 -11.92 3.24 -44.86
N ASP A 499 -12.78 4.24 -44.61
CA ASP A 499 -12.36 5.56 -44.10
C ASP A 499 -11.74 5.42 -42.71
N PHE A 500 -12.37 4.62 -41.84
CA PHE A 500 -11.91 4.39 -40.48
C PHE A 500 -10.52 3.76 -40.45
N ALA A 501 -10.30 2.69 -41.21
CA ALA A 501 -9.00 2.03 -41.30
C ALA A 501 -7.91 2.98 -41.80
N ALA A 502 -8.23 3.84 -42.78
CA ALA A 502 -7.31 4.86 -43.26
C ALA A 502 -6.96 5.91 -42.19
N GLU A 503 -7.93 6.34 -41.37
CA GLU A 503 -7.67 7.27 -40.26
C GLU A 503 -6.89 6.64 -39.10
N LEU A 504 -6.91 5.31 -38.96
CA LEU A 504 -6.09 4.61 -37.98
C LEU A 504 -4.65 4.36 -38.47
N GLU A 505 -4.36 4.53 -39.76
CA GLU A 505 -2.99 4.39 -40.26
C GLU A 505 -2.05 5.42 -39.61
N GLY A 506 -0.95 4.94 -39.03
CA GLY A 506 0.02 5.77 -38.32
C GLY A 506 -0.30 6.05 -36.84
N ARG A 507 -1.41 5.53 -36.31
CA ARG A 507 -1.73 5.57 -34.87
C ARG A 507 -1.13 4.36 -34.13
N ASP A 508 0.17 4.42 -33.86
CA ASP A 508 0.90 3.37 -33.14
C ASP A 508 0.56 3.30 -31.63
N ASP A 509 -0.18 4.28 -31.12
CA ASP A 509 -0.62 4.36 -29.72
C ASP A 509 -1.90 3.55 -29.42
N LEU A 510 -2.58 3.02 -30.45
CA LEU A 510 -3.83 2.28 -30.27
C LEU A 510 -3.59 0.91 -29.62
N THR A 511 -4.30 0.67 -28.53
CA THR A 511 -4.33 -0.63 -27.83
C THR A 511 -5.66 -1.36 -28.01
N TYR A 512 -6.75 -0.61 -28.26
CA TYR A 512 -8.09 -1.15 -28.47
C TYR A 512 -8.77 -0.55 -29.71
N VAL A 513 -9.43 -1.39 -30.50
CA VAL A 513 -10.44 -0.95 -31.47
C VAL A 513 -11.74 -1.70 -31.18
N TYR A 514 -12.84 -0.96 -31.13
CA TYR A 514 -14.17 -1.50 -30.95
C TYR A 514 -14.95 -1.40 -32.27
N LEU A 515 -15.49 -2.51 -32.75
CA LEU A 515 -16.31 -2.56 -33.96
C LEU A 515 -17.76 -2.83 -33.56
N VAL A 516 -18.65 -1.88 -33.81
CA VAL A 516 -20.07 -2.02 -33.53
C VAL A 516 -20.73 -2.82 -34.65
N THR A 517 -20.94 -4.11 -34.42
CA THR A 517 -21.55 -5.03 -35.41
C THR A 517 -22.13 -6.26 -34.70
N ASP A 518 -23.26 -6.74 -35.18
CA ASP A 518 -23.85 -8.03 -34.80
C ASP A 518 -23.43 -9.19 -35.72
N SER A 519 -22.77 -8.89 -36.85
CA SER A 519 -22.29 -9.88 -37.83
C SER A 519 -20.89 -10.39 -37.48
N GLU A 520 -20.79 -11.69 -37.15
CA GLU A 520 -19.48 -12.34 -36.94
C GLU A 520 -18.60 -12.31 -38.19
N GLU A 521 -19.19 -12.43 -39.38
CA GLU A 521 -18.45 -12.44 -40.64
C GLU A 521 -17.85 -11.07 -40.92
N ALA A 522 -18.65 -10.00 -40.79
CA ALA A 522 -18.18 -8.63 -40.95
C ALA A 522 -17.12 -8.28 -39.91
N PHE A 523 -17.31 -8.69 -38.65
CA PHE A 523 -16.30 -8.51 -37.61
C PHE A 523 -14.97 -9.18 -37.96
N ARG A 524 -14.97 -10.45 -38.40
CA ARG A 524 -13.74 -11.18 -38.74
C ARG A 524 -13.02 -10.53 -39.93
N GLU A 525 -13.75 -10.10 -40.94
CA GLU A 525 -13.19 -9.43 -42.12
C GLU A 525 -12.55 -8.08 -41.75
N MET A 526 -13.26 -7.23 -41.01
CA MET A 526 -12.76 -5.93 -40.57
C MET A 526 -11.58 -6.08 -39.60
N ALA A 527 -11.70 -6.94 -38.59
CA ALA A 527 -10.65 -7.15 -37.59
C ALA A 527 -9.36 -7.69 -38.21
N GLY A 528 -9.45 -8.56 -39.23
CA GLY A 528 -8.28 -9.09 -39.94
C GLY A 528 -7.46 -8.05 -40.70
N GLN A 529 -8.02 -6.87 -40.95
CA GLN A 529 -7.35 -5.75 -41.64
C GLN A 529 -6.73 -4.74 -40.68
N LEU A 530 -7.05 -4.79 -39.38
CA LEU A 530 -6.56 -3.85 -38.38
C LEU A 530 -5.33 -4.39 -37.64
N LYS A 531 -4.30 -3.54 -37.51
CA LYS A 531 -3.06 -3.88 -36.78
C LYS A 531 -3.07 -3.33 -35.35
N VAL A 532 -4.06 -3.75 -34.57
CA VAL A 532 -4.24 -3.31 -33.17
C VAL A 532 -4.27 -4.53 -32.25
N PRO A 533 -3.65 -4.50 -31.05
CA PRO A 533 -3.56 -5.66 -30.17
C PRO A 533 -4.91 -6.26 -29.77
N ASN A 534 -5.92 -5.40 -29.54
CA ASN A 534 -7.25 -5.83 -29.11
C ASN A 534 -8.31 -5.26 -30.06
N VAL A 535 -8.92 -6.09 -30.88
CA VAL A 535 -10.10 -5.73 -31.68
C VAL A 535 -11.31 -6.44 -31.10
N ILE A 536 -12.34 -5.68 -30.72
CA ILE A 536 -13.48 -6.17 -29.93
C ILE A 536 -14.79 -5.96 -30.68
N GLN A 537 -15.63 -6.99 -30.71
CA GLN A 537 -16.97 -6.90 -31.27
C GLN A 537 -17.93 -6.29 -30.25
N LEU A 538 -18.30 -5.03 -30.45
CA LEU A 538 -19.15 -4.29 -29.52
C LEU A 538 -20.64 -4.71 -29.67
N TYR A 539 -21.44 -4.50 -28.61
CA TYR A 539 -22.84 -4.93 -28.43
C TYR A 539 -23.08 -6.41 -28.15
N ARG A 540 -22.54 -7.34 -28.94
CA ARG A 540 -22.61 -8.75 -28.55
C ARG A 540 -21.87 -8.98 -27.24
N ASP A 541 -20.58 -8.59 -27.20
CA ASP A 541 -19.76 -8.70 -25.99
C ASP A 541 -20.34 -7.86 -24.85
N TYR A 542 -20.98 -6.72 -25.15
CA TYR A 542 -21.57 -5.90 -24.08
C TYR A 542 -22.80 -6.60 -23.45
N LEU A 543 -23.69 -7.14 -24.27
CA LEU A 543 -24.87 -7.88 -23.80
C LEU A 543 -24.49 -9.21 -23.14
N GLU A 544 -23.42 -9.87 -23.57
CA GLU A 544 -22.99 -11.15 -22.98
C GLU A 544 -22.22 -10.95 -21.65
N ASN A 545 -21.40 -9.91 -21.55
CA ASN A 545 -20.51 -9.67 -20.41
C ASN A 545 -21.10 -8.79 -19.30
N PHE A 546 -22.05 -7.89 -19.59
CA PHE A 546 -22.61 -6.95 -18.59
C PHE A 546 -24.05 -7.28 -18.16
N VAL A 547 -24.59 -8.45 -18.54
CA VAL A 547 -25.86 -8.94 -17.98
C VAL A 547 -25.62 -9.44 -16.56
N ILE A 548 -26.12 -8.68 -15.60
CA ILE A 548 -26.12 -9.02 -14.17
C ILE A 548 -27.42 -9.78 -13.87
N ASN A 549 -27.36 -10.81 -13.02
CA ASN A 549 -28.46 -11.74 -12.73
C ASN A 549 -28.90 -12.55 -13.96
N LYS A 550 -27.96 -13.21 -14.64
CA LYS A 550 -28.32 -14.40 -15.45
C LYS A 550 -29.01 -15.34 -14.47
N GLY A 551 -30.33 -15.50 -14.57
CA GLY A 551 -31.05 -16.45 -13.73
C GLY A 551 -30.34 -17.78 -13.86
N GLU A 552 -29.81 -18.30 -12.75
CA GLU A 552 -29.47 -19.71 -12.70
C GLU A 552 -30.73 -20.46 -13.16
N GLY A 553 -30.56 -21.30 -14.17
CA GLY A 553 -31.65 -21.82 -14.97
C GLY A 553 -32.74 -22.47 -14.13
N ALA A 554 -33.97 -22.34 -14.62
CA ALA A 554 -34.86 -23.48 -14.57
C ALA A 554 -34.17 -24.65 -15.28
N SER A 555 -33.46 -25.47 -14.51
CA SER A 555 -33.16 -26.89 -14.79
C SER A 555 -32.75 -27.57 -13.50
#